data_AF-A0A2I1GRJ8-F1
#
_entry.id   AF-A0A2I1GRJ8-F1
#
_cell.length_a   1.000
_cell.length_b   1.000
_cell.length_c   1.000
_cell.angle_alpha   90.00
_cell.angle_beta   90.00
_cell.angle_gamma   90.00
#
_symmetry.space_group_name_H-M   'P 1'
#
loop_
_entity.id
_entity.type
_entity.pdbx_description
1 polymer ?
#
loop_
_entity_poly.entity_id
_entity_poly.type
_entity_poly.pdbx_seq_one_letter_code
_entity_poly.pdbx_strand_id
1 'polypeptide(L)'
;MFAKSFNFYRSSVTKQLPFKKLATITRSTIAPTLKQYRYISHEVSKDKLIVFDTTLRDGEQSPGVTLKTEEKLEIARHLSALGIDVIEAGFPIASQGDFEAVARIAKEVGPLMTGREKTGKPVIIAGLSRAAEKDIKRCYEAVSHAPLHRIHTFLATSDIHLKYKLKFDRDECRKRAAAAVAYAKTLCDDVEFSSEDSGRSDKDFLCRVLEEVIEAGVTTVNIPDTVGYSNPEEYGRLIKYLIKNTRGSDKVIWSTHCHDDLGLATANTLSGILNGARQIEVSINGIGERAGNTPFEEVVMNIHTHPDYYPVYHTINTQQIYRTSNIVSSLSGMVIQPNKAIVGANAFLHESGIHQDGVLKNKLTYEIIRPEDVGIFNVNLVLGKLSGRNAFRTRLEELGYGDMSEDDVNVAFGRFKALADNKKRITDHDILALLSDRVSSGDSQRFELQSIQVVSGTHDMSTATVKLKDNSHNKELVDAAIGRSGPIMAVFGAIQRLVQRKIRLLNYEVRAVSEGMDALGKVSLRITGDVDDSENGEAKDSKKSSNAVYLGNGTDLDVVTASAKAYVNAINRMVEEEINAQTGRGRVISFNKRVVDI
;
A
#
# COMPACT_ATOMS: atom_id res chain seq x y z
N MET A 1 13.48 -14.19 -49.42
CA MET A 1 12.61 -15.37 -49.20
C MET A 1 11.22 -14.87 -48.84
N PHE A 2 10.48 -14.46 -49.88
CA PHE A 2 9.15 -13.86 -49.82
C PHE A 2 8.08 -14.91 -50.19
N ALA A 3 6.89 -14.76 -49.61
CA ALA A 3 5.57 -15.13 -50.12
C ALA A 3 5.23 -16.62 -50.38
N LYS A 4 4.29 -17.14 -49.57
CA LYS A 4 3.21 -18.13 -49.85
C LYS A 4 2.63 -18.49 -48.46
N SER A 5 1.36 -18.28 -48.14
CA SER A 5 0.24 -19.01 -48.72
C SER A 5 -1.08 -18.26 -48.52
N PHE A 6 -1.71 -17.90 -49.63
CA PHE A 6 -3.11 -17.46 -49.70
C PHE A 6 -3.76 -18.34 -50.77
N ASN A 7 -4.88 -18.99 -50.39
CA ASN A 7 -5.98 -19.52 -51.22
C ASN A 7 -6.39 -20.92 -50.74
N PHE A 8 -7.62 -21.05 -50.23
CA PHE A 8 -8.66 -21.83 -50.89
C PHE A 8 -9.99 -21.67 -50.13
N TYR A 9 -10.93 -20.91 -50.70
CA TYR A 9 -12.31 -21.31 -51.01
C TYR A 9 -13.20 -20.08 -51.22
N ARG A 10 -13.51 -19.84 -52.51
CA ARG A 10 -14.58 -18.99 -53.00
C ARG A 10 -15.40 -19.85 -53.97
N SER A 11 -16.64 -20.19 -53.64
CA SER A 11 -17.76 -20.39 -54.59
C SER A 11 -19.02 -20.79 -53.80
N SER A 12 -20.03 -19.94 -53.72
CA SER A 12 -21.18 -20.00 -54.63
C SER A 12 -21.93 -18.66 -54.57
N VAL A 13 -21.90 -17.82 -55.62
CA VAL A 13 -22.88 -17.76 -56.73
C VAL A 13 -24.30 -17.48 -56.20
N THR A 14 -24.59 -16.20 -55.92
CA THR A 14 -25.46 -15.28 -56.69
C THR A 14 -26.95 -15.64 -56.78
N LYS A 15 -27.81 -14.81 -56.19
CA LYS A 15 -29.08 -14.37 -56.80
C LYS A 15 -29.33 -12.89 -56.48
N GLN A 16 -29.48 -12.12 -57.55
CA GLN A 16 -29.75 -10.67 -57.64
C GLN A 16 -31.27 -10.43 -57.60
N LEU A 17 -31.82 -9.49 -56.81
CA LEU A 17 -32.50 -8.21 -57.18
C LEU A 17 -33.70 -7.96 -56.23
N PRO A 18 -34.31 -6.75 -56.11
CA PRO A 18 -33.85 -5.39 -56.43
C PRO A 18 -34.08 -4.34 -55.30
N PHE A 19 -33.36 -3.22 -55.39
CA PHE A 19 -33.71 -1.94 -54.76
C PHE A 19 -35.02 -1.39 -55.36
N LYS A 20 -36.13 -1.40 -54.61
CA LYS A 20 -37.22 -0.39 -54.62
C LYS A 20 -38.40 -0.87 -53.75
N LYS A 21 -38.42 -0.42 -52.49
CA LYS A 21 -39.62 -0.06 -51.71
C LYS A 21 -39.16 0.56 -50.39
N LEU A 22 -38.54 1.72 -50.50
CA LEU A 22 -38.25 2.63 -49.39
C LEU A 22 -39.35 3.70 -49.40
N ALA A 23 -40.46 3.40 -48.73
CA ALA A 23 -41.44 4.41 -48.32
C ALA A 23 -42.35 3.80 -47.25
N THR A 24 -42.26 4.35 -46.05
CA THR A 24 -43.35 4.41 -45.07
C THR A 24 -43.69 3.11 -44.36
N ILE A 25 -42.91 2.76 -43.32
CA ILE A 25 -43.48 2.18 -42.10
C ILE A 25 -42.92 2.97 -40.91
N THR A 26 -43.88 3.51 -40.17
CA THR A 26 -43.80 4.42 -39.04
C THR A 26 -43.10 3.83 -37.81
N ARG A 27 -42.56 4.74 -36.97
CA ARG A 27 -42.05 4.50 -35.61
C ARG A 27 -43.07 3.73 -34.75
N SER A 28 -43.08 2.40 -34.75
CA SER A 28 -43.81 1.64 -33.70
C SER A 28 -43.47 0.14 -33.57
N THR A 29 -42.39 -0.39 -34.15
CA THR A 29 -42.20 -1.86 -34.20
C THR A 29 -40.80 -2.39 -33.86
N ILE A 30 -40.00 -1.65 -33.09
CA ILE A 30 -38.75 -2.20 -32.51
C ILE A 30 -38.69 -1.90 -31.01
N ALA A 31 -39.61 -2.49 -30.27
CA ALA A 31 -39.52 -2.91 -28.86
C ALA A 31 -40.73 -3.83 -28.64
N PRO A 32 -40.57 -5.14 -28.34
CA PRO A 32 -39.72 -5.63 -27.26
C PRO A 32 -39.00 -6.97 -27.59
N THR A 33 -37.67 -6.95 -27.66
CA THR A 33 -36.87 -8.21 -27.65
C THR A 33 -35.63 -8.11 -26.76
N LEU A 34 -35.65 -7.23 -25.76
CA LEU A 34 -34.66 -7.18 -24.67
C LEU A 34 -35.27 -7.50 -23.30
N LYS A 35 -36.37 -8.27 -23.29
CA LYS A 35 -37.08 -8.67 -22.07
C LYS A 35 -37.04 -10.19 -21.88
N GLN A 36 -35.88 -10.82 -22.01
CA GLN A 36 -35.72 -12.24 -21.67
C GLN A 36 -34.27 -12.68 -21.39
N TYR A 37 -33.59 -11.95 -20.49
CA TYR A 37 -32.63 -12.55 -19.55
C TYR A 37 -32.87 -11.94 -18.16
N ARG A 38 -34.11 -12.02 -17.68
CA ARG A 38 -34.34 -11.98 -16.24
C ARG A 38 -33.87 -13.32 -15.72
N TYR A 39 -32.63 -13.37 -15.25
CA TYR A 39 -32.26 -14.37 -14.25
C TYR A 39 -33.36 -14.34 -13.20
N ILE A 40 -33.89 -15.51 -12.89
CA ILE A 40 -34.77 -15.68 -11.73
C ILE A 40 -33.88 -15.34 -10.54
N SER A 41 -33.90 -14.07 -10.12
CA SER A 41 -33.27 -13.63 -8.89
C SER A 41 -34.08 -14.25 -7.77
N HIS A 42 -33.71 -15.47 -7.36
CA HIS A 42 -33.79 -15.74 -5.94
C HIS A 42 -32.97 -14.64 -5.29
N GLU A 43 -33.58 -13.83 -4.44
CA GLU A 43 -32.86 -12.95 -3.52
C GLU A 43 -32.04 -13.87 -2.61
N VAL A 44 -30.89 -14.31 -3.12
CA VAL A 44 -29.86 -14.93 -2.30
C VAL A 44 -29.32 -13.78 -1.47
N SER A 45 -29.63 -13.80 -0.17
CA SER A 45 -29.03 -12.89 0.80
C SER A 45 -27.52 -12.96 0.62
N LYS A 46 -26.91 -11.86 0.16
CA LYS A 46 -25.45 -11.78 -0.01
C LYS A 46 -24.80 -11.66 1.36
N ASP A 47 -23.68 -12.35 1.54
CA ASP A 47 -22.91 -12.23 2.76
C ASP A 47 -22.05 -10.96 2.73
N LYS A 48 -21.78 -10.39 3.91
CA LYS A 48 -20.81 -9.30 3.99
C LYS A 48 -19.40 -9.88 3.79
N LEU A 49 -18.64 -9.33 2.86
CA LEU A 49 -17.21 -9.58 2.74
C LEU A 49 -16.46 -8.78 3.80
N ILE A 50 -15.64 -9.47 4.59
CA ILE A 50 -14.72 -8.85 5.54
C ILE A 50 -13.44 -8.50 4.78
N VAL A 51 -13.09 -7.21 4.77
CA VAL A 51 -11.84 -6.76 4.15
C VAL A 51 -10.79 -6.56 5.24
N PHE A 52 -9.75 -7.39 5.19
CA PHE A 52 -8.59 -7.34 6.07
C PHE A 52 -7.44 -6.70 5.31
N ASP A 53 -6.93 -5.57 5.82
CA ASP A 53 -5.76 -4.89 5.26
C ASP A 53 -4.48 -5.27 6.00
N THR A 54 -3.44 -5.64 5.24
CA THR A 54 -2.10 -5.97 5.75
C THR A 54 -1.02 -4.97 5.28
N THR A 55 -1.42 -3.77 4.85
CA THR A 55 -0.50 -2.72 4.36
C THR A 55 0.55 -2.36 5.42
N LEU A 56 0.17 -2.33 6.70
CA LEU A 56 1.05 -1.95 7.82
C LEU A 56 1.92 -3.08 8.37
N ARG A 57 1.74 -4.31 7.89
CA ARG A 57 2.52 -5.49 8.29
C ARG A 57 3.23 -6.12 7.10
N ASP A 58 2.49 -6.83 6.23
CA ASP A 58 3.08 -7.49 5.06
C ASP A 58 3.57 -6.45 4.04
N GLY A 59 2.79 -5.37 3.86
CA GLY A 59 3.18 -4.26 3.01
C GLY A 59 4.51 -3.59 3.40
N GLU A 60 4.79 -3.49 4.70
CA GLU A 60 6.06 -2.96 5.19
C GLU A 60 7.25 -3.91 4.94
N GLN A 61 7.02 -5.21 4.74
CA GLN A 61 8.08 -6.17 4.42
C GLN A 61 8.66 -5.99 3.01
N SER A 62 8.06 -5.14 2.17
CA SER A 62 8.62 -4.75 0.89
C SER A 62 10.01 -4.11 1.05
N PRO A 63 11.03 -4.52 0.25
CA PRO A 63 12.38 -3.99 0.35
C PRO A 63 12.49 -2.44 0.31
N GLY A 64 12.84 -1.89 1.47
CA GLY A 64 13.10 -0.46 1.71
C GLY A 64 11.83 0.39 1.85
N VAL A 65 10.71 -0.23 2.17
CA VAL A 65 9.63 0.41 2.91
C VAL A 65 10.01 0.35 4.39
N THR A 66 10.09 1.50 5.05
CA THR A 66 10.30 1.58 6.50
C THR A 66 9.38 2.66 7.03
N LEU A 67 8.30 2.27 7.71
CA LEU A 67 7.29 3.20 8.20
C LEU A 67 7.56 3.53 9.67
N LYS A 68 7.69 4.81 9.98
CA LYS A 68 7.71 5.29 11.36
C LYS A 68 6.32 5.16 11.99
N THR A 69 6.26 5.15 13.31
CA THR A 69 5.01 5.05 14.06
C THR A 69 3.97 6.10 13.65
N GLU A 70 4.37 7.35 13.43
CA GLU A 70 3.43 8.40 12.97
C GLU A 70 2.91 8.15 11.55
N GLU A 71 3.77 7.64 10.65
CA GLU A 71 3.38 7.28 9.28
C GLU A 71 2.41 6.10 9.29
N LYS A 72 2.66 5.08 10.14
CA LYS A 72 1.73 3.96 10.35
C LYS A 72 0.39 4.44 10.91
N LEU A 73 0.39 5.36 11.87
CA LEU A 73 -0.83 5.95 12.43
C LEU A 73 -1.64 6.72 11.39
N GLU A 74 -0.97 7.50 10.53
CA GLU A 74 -1.65 8.21 9.45
C GLU A 74 -2.32 7.24 8.47
N ILE A 75 -1.58 6.24 7.98
CA ILE A 75 -2.14 5.19 7.10
C ILE A 75 -3.30 4.48 7.81
N ALA A 76 -3.16 4.10 9.08
CA ALA A 76 -4.21 3.43 9.85
C ALA A 76 -5.49 4.28 9.96
N ARG A 77 -5.38 5.61 10.15
CA ARG A 77 -6.54 6.51 10.16
C ARG A 77 -7.25 6.52 8.81
N HIS A 78 -6.50 6.54 7.71
CA HIS A 78 -7.07 6.47 6.35
C HIS A 78 -7.72 5.13 6.05
N LEU A 79 -7.11 4.01 6.44
CA LEU A 79 -7.70 2.67 6.33
C LEU A 79 -9.01 2.57 7.13
N SER A 80 -9.03 3.14 8.34
CA SER A 80 -10.24 3.17 9.18
C SER A 80 -11.37 3.97 8.51
N ALA A 81 -11.09 5.17 8.01
CA ALA A 81 -12.06 6.03 7.32
C ALA A 81 -12.49 5.51 5.94
N LEU A 82 -11.63 4.74 5.26
CA LEU A 82 -11.94 4.00 4.03
C LEU A 82 -12.97 2.88 4.27
N GLY A 83 -13.12 2.45 5.53
CA GLY A 83 -14.10 1.44 5.94
C GLY A 83 -13.55 0.02 6.01
N ILE A 84 -12.23 -0.16 6.05
CA ILE A 84 -11.58 -1.48 6.25
C ILE A 84 -12.12 -2.16 7.51
N ASP A 85 -12.41 -3.46 7.47
CA ASP A 85 -12.98 -4.18 8.61
C ASP A 85 -11.91 -4.56 9.63
N VAL A 86 -10.74 -5.01 9.18
CA VAL A 86 -9.61 -5.44 10.01
C VAL A 86 -8.33 -4.80 9.50
N ILE A 87 -7.54 -4.18 10.38
CA ILE A 87 -6.20 -3.67 10.07
C ILE A 87 -5.17 -4.50 10.81
N GLU A 88 -4.29 -5.19 10.09
CA GLU A 88 -3.11 -5.82 10.67
C GLU A 88 -2.01 -4.78 10.85
N ALA A 89 -1.88 -4.31 12.08
CA ALA A 89 -1.08 -3.13 12.41
C ALA A 89 0.44 -3.41 12.49
N GLY A 90 0.85 -4.68 12.54
CA GLY A 90 2.24 -5.08 12.63
C GLY A 90 2.44 -6.49 13.18
N PHE A 91 3.69 -6.79 13.54
CA PHE A 91 4.17 -8.03 14.14
C PHE A 91 4.84 -7.74 15.51
N PRO A 92 4.07 -7.56 16.60
CA PRO A 92 4.53 -6.91 17.84
C PRO A 92 5.75 -7.52 18.53
N ILE A 93 6.05 -8.80 18.32
CA ILE A 93 7.23 -9.46 18.90
C ILE A 93 8.52 -9.13 18.15
N ALA A 94 8.44 -8.64 16.90
CA ALA A 94 9.58 -8.43 16.04
C ALA A 94 10.53 -7.35 16.60
N SER A 95 9.97 -6.29 17.19
CA SER A 95 10.74 -5.25 17.88
C SER A 95 9.88 -4.47 18.87
N GLN A 96 10.54 -3.74 19.77
CA GLN A 96 9.85 -2.84 20.69
C GLN A 96 9.13 -1.69 19.96
N GLY A 97 9.73 -1.16 18.88
CA GLY A 97 9.11 -0.11 18.08
C GLY A 97 7.83 -0.58 17.40
N ASP A 98 7.80 -1.83 16.92
CA ASP A 98 6.62 -2.39 16.29
C ASP A 98 5.51 -2.68 17.32
N PHE A 99 5.87 -3.18 18.52
CA PHE A 99 4.93 -3.27 19.63
C PHE A 99 4.28 -1.92 19.98
N GLU A 100 5.10 -0.87 20.12
CA GLU A 100 4.62 0.48 20.45
C GLU A 100 3.74 1.06 19.35
N ALA A 101 4.09 0.82 18.08
CA ALA A 101 3.27 1.24 16.95
C ALA A 101 1.90 0.55 16.96
N VAL A 102 1.86 -0.78 17.10
CA VAL A 102 0.59 -1.52 17.19
C VAL A 102 -0.25 -1.06 18.40
N ALA A 103 0.37 -0.90 19.57
CA ALA A 103 -0.32 -0.44 20.77
C ALA A 103 -0.91 0.97 20.61
N ARG A 104 -0.18 1.89 19.95
CA ARG A 104 -0.69 3.23 19.64
C ARG A 104 -1.81 3.21 18.62
N ILE A 105 -1.69 2.43 17.54
CA ILE A 105 -2.77 2.26 16.56
C ILE A 105 -4.01 1.69 17.24
N ALA A 106 -3.86 0.67 18.09
CA ALA A 106 -4.94 0.08 18.86
C ALA A 106 -5.66 1.11 19.73
N LYS A 107 -4.90 1.98 20.42
CA LYS A 107 -5.44 3.01 21.31
C LYS A 107 -6.05 4.21 20.58
N GLU A 108 -5.40 4.70 19.53
CA GLU A 108 -5.77 5.94 18.84
C GLU A 108 -6.74 5.73 17.67
N VAL A 109 -6.56 4.65 16.89
CA VAL A 109 -7.33 4.37 15.67
C VAL A 109 -8.44 3.36 15.93
N GLY A 110 -8.17 2.35 16.77
CA GLY A 110 -9.15 1.31 17.11
C GLY A 110 -10.53 1.85 17.53
N PRO A 111 -10.65 2.93 18.34
CA PRO A 111 -11.94 3.48 18.72
C PRO A 111 -12.62 4.39 17.68
N LEU A 112 -11.94 4.76 16.58
CA LEU A 112 -12.46 5.76 15.65
C LEU A 112 -13.71 5.26 14.90
N MET A 113 -14.68 6.16 14.75
CA MET A 113 -15.91 5.93 14.01
C MET A 113 -16.05 6.81 12.75
N THR A 114 -15.17 7.80 12.58
CA THR A 114 -15.17 8.71 11.43
C THR A 114 -15.07 7.93 10.12
N GLY A 115 -16.04 8.10 9.22
CA GLY A 115 -16.07 7.41 7.92
C GLY A 115 -16.54 5.95 7.99
N ARG A 116 -17.01 5.48 9.15
CA ARG A 116 -17.44 4.09 9.39
C ARG A 116 -18.95 3.94 9.58
N GLU A 117 -19.74 4.94 9.21
CA GLU A 117 -21.19 4.98 9.42
C GLU A 117 -21.89 3.80 8.74
N LYS A 118 -21.42 3.40 7.55
CA LYS A 118 -21.94 2.23 6.81
C LYS A 118 -21.63 0.90 7.49
N THR A 119 -20.49 0.80 8.16
CA THR A 119 -20.07 -0.43 8.86
C THR A 119 -20.71 -0.52 10.25
N GLY A 120 -20.99 0.62 10.89
CA GLY A 120 -21.67 0.71 12.19
C GLY A 120 -20.83 0.24 13.39
N LYS A 121 -19.54 -0.05 13.19
CA LYS A 121 -18.61 -0.52 14.22
C LYS A 121 -17.20 0.01 13.99
N PRO A 122 -16.39 0.13 15.07
CA PRO A 122 -14.97 0.47 14.94
C PRO A 122 -14.21 -0.57 14.10
N VAL A 123 -12.98 -0.23 13.72
CA VAL A 123 -12.08 -1.16 13.02
C VAL A 123 -11.53 -2.19 14.01
N ILE A 124 -11.38 -3.43 13.56
CA ILE A 124 -10.69 -4.47 14.35
C ILE A 124 -9.19 -4.27 14.15
N ILE A 125 -8.43 -4.16 15.24
CA ILE A 125 -6.96 -4.08 15.17
C ILE A 125 -6.39 -5.47 15.39
N ALA A 126 -5.73 -6.00 14.36
CA ALA A 126 -5.05 -7.28 14.39
C ALA A 126 -3.54 -7.11 14.54
N GLY A 127 -2.90 -8.08 15.19
CA GLY A 127 -1.45 -8.22 15.24
C GLY A 127 -1.05 -9.65 14.87
N LEU A 128 0.07 -9.79 14.17
CA LEU A 128 0.61 -11.09 13.80
C LEU A 128 1.43 -11.68 14.97
N SER A 129 1.35 -12.99 15.18
CA SER A 129 2.21 -13.73 16.11
C SER A 129 2.61 -15.10 15.55
N ARG A 130 3.85 -15.53 15.78
CA ARG A 130 4.19 -16.95 15.59
C ARG A 130 3.38 -17.80 16.57
N ALA A 131 3.20 -19.08 16.26
CA ALA A 131 2.57 -20.08 17.13
C ALA A 131 3.43 -20.42 18.36
N ALA A 132 3.67 -19.42 19.22
CA ALA A 132 4.43 -19.51 20.46
C ALA A 132 3.78 -18.61 21.53
N GLU A 133 3.68 -19.11 22.77
CA GLU A 133 2.96 -18.40 23.84
C GLU A 133 3.49 -16.97 24.08
N LYS A 134 4.82 -16.78 24.06
CA LYS A 134 5.44 -15.46 24.26
C LYS A 134 5.02 -14.46 23.17
N ASP A 135 5.00 -14.91 21.92
CA ASP A 135 4.61 -14.10 20.77
C ASP A 135 3.13 -13.74 20.83
N ILE A 136 2.27 -14.72 21.13
CA ILE A 136 0.82 -14.54 21.27
C ILE A 136 0.49 -13.58 22.40
N LYS A 137 1.12 -13.76 23.56
CA LYS A 137 0.93 -12.86 24.71
C LYS A 137 1.36 -11.44 24.36
N ARG A 138 2.52 -11.28 23.70
CA ARG A 138 3.01 -9.97 23.28
C ARG A 138 2.10 -9.29 22.26
N CYS A 139 1.53 -10.07 21.34
CA CYS A 139 0.55 -9.60 20.40
C CYS A 139 -0.71 -9.09 21.11
N TYR A 140 -1.26 -9.89 22.03
CA TYR A 140 -2.42 -9.50 22.84
C TYR A 140 -2.18 -8.20 23.61
N GLU A 141 -1.05 -8.09 24.30
CA GLU A 141 -0.67 -6.88 25.04
C GLU A 141 -0.70 -5.63 24.14
N ALA A 142 -0.32 -5.74 22.87
CA ALA A 142 -0.34 -4.62 21.93
C ALA A 142 -1.77 -4.29 21.45
N VAL A 143 -2.53 -5.29 21.01
CA VAL A 143 -3.84 -5.06 20.37
C VAL A 143 -4.97 -4.83 21.37
N SER A 144 -4.84 -5.30 22.61
CA SER A 144 -5.89 -5.23 23.66
C SER A 144 -6.36 -3.82 24.01
N HIS A 145 -5.63 -2.78 23.61
CA HIS A 145 -6.04 -1.39 23.77
C HIS A 145 -7.21 -0.99 22.84
N ALA A 146 -7.44 -1.72 21.74
CA ALA A 146 -8.55 -1.46 20.83
C ALA A 146 -9.86 -2.09 21.35
N PRO A 147 -11.00 -1.40 21.21
CA PRO A 147 -12.30 -1.96 21.60
C PRO A 147 -12.63 -3.27 20.90
N LEU A 148 -12.21 -3.39 19.63
CA LEU A 148 -12.24 -4.62 18.85
C LEU A 148 -10.81 -4.95 18.43
N HIS A 149 -10.35 -6.14 18.77
CA HIS A 149 -8.98 -6.58 18.52
C HIS A 149 -8.95 -8.06 18.17
N ARG A 150 -7.91 -8.47 17.44
CA ARG A 150 -7.73 -9.83 16.95
C ARG A 150 -6.29 -10.28 17.13
N ILE A 151 -6.10 -11.54 17.51
CA ILE A 151 -4.79 -12.20 17.44
C ILE A 151 -4.75 -13.01 16.16
N HIS A 152 -3.82 -12.69 15.26
CA HIS A 152 -3.54 -13.50 14.07
C HIS A 152 -2.29 -14.34 14.34
N THR A 153 -2.45 -15.66 14.47
CA THR A 153 -1.32 -16.57 14.59
C THR A 153 -1.16 -17.48 13.38
N PHE A 154 0.04 -18.00 13.16
CA PHE A 154 0.32 -18.80 11.97
C PHE A 154 1.33 -19.92 12.23
N LEU A 155 1.23 -20.98 11.43
CA LEU A 155 2.21 -22.05 11.37
C LEU A 155 2.27 -22.65 9.96
N ALA A 156 3.48 -22.95 9.48
CA ALA A 156 3.65 -23.59 8.18
C ALA A 156 3.15 -25.04 8.17
N THR A 157 2.43 -25.41 7.11
CA THR A 157 1.83 -26.74 6.98
C THR A 157 2.37 -27.56 5.81
N SER A 158 3.14 -26.95 4.90
CA SER A 158 3.68 -27.67 3.75
C SER A 158 4.81 -28.61 4.14
N ASP A 159 4.91 -29.77 3.49
CA ASP A 159 5.94 -30.77 3.82
C ASP A 159 7.36 -30.21 3.68
N ILE A 160 7.57 -29.29 2.73
CA ILE A 160 8.85 -28.61 2.55
C ILE A 160 9.20 -27.72 3.75
N HIS A 161 8.25 -26.95 4.28
CA HIS A 161 8.47 -26.14 5.47
C HIS A 161 8.59 -27.01 6.72
N LEU A 162 7.77 -28.04 6.89
CA LEU A 162 7.86 -28.96 8.02
C LEU A 162 9.23 -29.63 8.09
N LYS A 163 9.74 -30.13 6.96
CA LYS A 163 11.02 -30.84 6.90
C LYS A 163 12.23 -29.91 7.02
N TYR A 164 12.26 -28.80 6.29
CA TYR A 164 13.47 -27.98 6.13
C TYR A 164 13.49 -26.70 6.98
N LYS A 165 12.33 -26.09 7.25
CA LYS A 165 12.21 -24.83 8.02
C LYS A 165 11.98 -25.12 9.50
N LEU A 166 10.95 -25.90 9.83
CA LEU A 166 10.50 -26.11 11.20
C LEU A 166 11.14 -27.34 11.87
N LYS A 167 11.49 -28.35 11.06
CA LYS A 167 11.95 -29.67 11.53
C LYS A 167 10.94 -30.35 12.45
N PHE A 168 9.66 -30.25 12.10
CA PHE A 168 8.54 -30.90 12.78
C PHE A 168 8.02 -32.05 11.93
N ASP A 169 7.46 -33.06 12.58
CA ASP A 169 6.56 -33.98 11.89
C ASP A 169 5.14 -33.40 11.82
N ARG A 170 4.27 -34.08 11.05
CA ARG A 170 2.88 -33.66 10.83
C ARG A 170 2.04 -33.69 12.11
N ASP A 171 2.31 -34.59 13.04
CA ASP A 171 1.52 -34.71 14.29
C ASP A 171 1.89 -33.60 15.29
N GLU A 172 3.18 -33.32 15.42
CA GLU A 172 3.71 -32.20 16.17
C GLU A 172 3.19 -30.86 15.63
N CYS A 173 3.15 -30.69 14.31
CA CYS A 173 2.55 -29.50 13.68
C CYS A 173 1.09 -29.28 14.08
N ARG A 174 0.26 -30.33 14.00
CA ARG A 174 -1.16 -30.28 14.42
C ARG A 174 -1.31 -29.88 15.88
N LYS A 175 -0.59 -30.55 16.78
CA LYS A 175 -0.63 -30.29 18.22
C LYS A 175 -0.21 -28.87 18.56
N ARG A 176 0.85 -28.36 17.92
CA ARG A 176 1.31 -26.98 18.13
C ARG A 176 0.33 -25.94 17.62
N ALA A 177 -0.25 -26.15 16.44
CA ALA A 177 -1.27 -25.26 15.90
C ALA A 177 -2.47 -25.16 16.85
N ALA A 178 -3.00 -26.31 17.29
CA ALA A 178 -4.12 -26.36 18.23
C ALA A 178 -3.78 -25.71 19.58
N ALA A 179 -2.61 -26.00 20.15
CA ALA A 179 -2.17 -25.41 21.42
C ALA A 179 -2.00 -23.89 21.34
N ALA A 180 -1.44 -23.38 20.24
CA ALA A 180 -1.30 -21.95 20.01
C ALA A 180 -2.66 -21.24 19.93
N VAL A 181 -3.61 -21.80 19.18
CA VAL A 181 -4.97 -21.26 19.08
C VAL A 181 -5.70 -21.33 20.42
N ALA A 182 -5.63 -22.46 21.11
CA ALA A 182 -6.24 -22.62 22.43
C ALA A 182 -5.71 -21.58 23.41
N TYR A 183 -4.39 -21.33 23.43
CA TYR A 183 -3.79 -20.28 24.26
C TYR A 183 -4.25 -18.88 23.85
N ALA A 184 -4.24 -18.55 22.56
CA ALA A 184 -4.72 -17.26 22.05
C ALA A 184 -6.19 -17.03 22.45
N LYS A 185 -7.04 -18.06 22.39
CA LYS A 185 -8.45 -17.99 22.77
C LYS A 185 -8.68 -17.75 24.27
N THR A 186 -7.70 -18.06 25.13
CA THR A 186 -7.77 -17.67 26.56
C THR A 186 -7.56 -16.16 26.78
N LEU A 187 -6.97 -15.47 25.81
CA LEU A 187 -6.64 -14.04 25.89
C LEU A 187 -7.61 -13.17 25.09
N CYS A 188 -8.03 -13.64 23.90
CA CYS A 188 -8.82 -12.86 22.96
C CYS A 188 -9.93 -13.72 22.35
N ASP A 189 -11.11 -13.11 22.15
CA ASP A 189 -12.25 -13.81 21.58
C ASP A 189 -12.16 -14.00 20.06
N ASP A 190 -11.55 -13.05 19.36
CA ASP A 190 -11.35 -13.11 17.91
C ASP A 190 -9.93 -13.57 17.61
N VAL A 191 -9.81 -14.81 17.12
CA VAL A 191 -8.53 -15.47 16.84
C VAL A 191 -8.53 -15.95 15.41
N GLU A 192 -7.50 -15.55 14.67
CA GLU A 192 -7.27 -15.98 13.31
C GLU A 192 -6.05 -16.90 13.22
N PHE A 193 -6.18 -17.98 12.46
CA PHE A 193 -5.10 -18.93 12.21
C PHE A 193 -4.78 -19.04 10.73
N SER A 194 -3.52 -18.79 10.35
CA SER A 194 -3.00 -19.02 9.01
C SER A 194 -2.20 -20.31 8.90
N SER A 195 -2.59 -21.18 7.98
CA SER A 195 -1.75 -22.31 7.54
C SER A 195 -0.76 -21.84 6.47
N GLU A 196 0.39 -21.32 6.88
CA GLU A 196 1.42 -20.80 5.96
C GLU A 196 1.79 -21.87 4.90
N ASP A 197 1.85 -21.44 3.64
CA ASP A 197 2.12 -22.28 2.47
C ASP A 197 1.03 -23.33 2.18
N SER A 198 -0.24 -22.93 2.37
CA SER A 198 -1.42 -23.79 2.14
C SER A 198 -1.50 -24.32 0.71
N GLY A 199 -1.23 -23.46 -0.29
CA GLY A 199 -1.31 -23.85 -1.71
C GLY A 199 -0.41 -25.02 -2.11
N ARG A 200 0.65 -25.32 -1.34
CA ARG A 200 1.59 -26.44 -1.56
C ARG A 200 1.51 -27.52 -0.48
N SER A 201 0.56 -27.41 0.43
CA SER A 201 0.34 -28.41 1.48
C SER A 201 -0.54 -29.55 1.00
N ASP A 202 -0.37 -30.74 1.56
CA ASP A 202 -1.29 -31.86 1.35
C ASP A 202 -2.68 -31.51 1.90
N LYS A 203 -3.68 -31.45 1.02
CA LYS A 203 -5.04 -30.96 1.36
C LYS A 203 -5.72 -31.76 2.48
N ASP A 204 -5.46 -33.06 2.59
CA ASP A 204 -6.07 -33.91 3.62
C ASP A 204 -5.37 -33.71 4.98
N PHE A 205 -4.06 -33.43 4.96
CA PHE A 205 -3.36 -32.97 6.14
C PHE A 205 -3.82 -31.57 6.57
N LEU A 206 -4.02 -30.64 5.64
CA LEU A 206 -4.61 -29.33 5.93
C LEU A 206 -5.96 -29.46 6.64
N CYS A 207 -6.90 -30.26 6.10
CA CYS A 207 -8.19 -30.49 6.77
C CYS A 207 -8.02 -30.94 8.23
N ARG A 208 -7.06 -31.83 8.51
CA ARG A 208 -6.77 -32.30 9.88
C ARG A 208 -6.13 -31.25 10.77
N VAL A 209 -5.34 -30.32 10.24
CA VAL A 209 -4.81 -29.18 11.02
C VAL A 209 -5.94 -28.21 11.32
N LEU A 210 -6.74 -27.88 10.30
CA LEU A 210 -7.83 -26.92 10.40
C LEU A 210 -8.93 -27.40 11.36
N GLU A 211 -9.28 -28.68 11.33
CA GLU A 211 -10.22 -29.29 12.29
C GLU A 211 -9.78 -29.09 13.74
N GLU A 212 -8.50 -29.32 14.04
CA GLU A 212 -7.96 -29.19 15.41
C GLU A 212 -7.94 -27.73 15.89
N VAL A 213 -7.61 -26.77 15.01
CA VAL A 213 -7.68 -25.34 15.39
C VAL A 213 -9.11 -24.82 15.50
N ILE A 214 -10.05 -25.37 14.72
CA ILE A 214 -11.49 -25.10 14.87
C ILE A 214 -11.99 -25.62 16.22
N GLU A 215 -11.59 -26.83 16.61
CA GLU A 215 -11.92 -27.39 17.93
C GLU A 215 -11.29 -26.61 19.08
N ALA A 216 -10.09 -26.06 18.86
CA ALA A 216 -9.42 -25.17 19.81
C ALA A 216 -10.07 -23.77 19.91
N GLY A 217 -11.00 -23.43 19.02
CA GLY A 217 -11.82 -22.22 19.10
C GLY A 217 -11.37 -21.04 18.23
N VAL A 218 -10.65 -21.30 17.13
CA VAL A 218 -10.36 -20.26 16.12
C VAL A 218 -11.67 -19.70 15.54
N THR A 219 -11.73 -18.39 15.25
CA THR A 219 -12.90 -17.74 14.64
C THR A 219 -12.74 -17.56 13.12
N THR A 220 -11.49 -17.40 12.66
CA THR A 220 -11.16 -17.23 11.23
C THR A 220 -10.00 -18.15 10.85
N VAL A 221 -10.14 -18.88 9.75
CA VAL A 221 -9.06 -19.68 9.15
C VAL A 221 -8.62 -19.04 7.85
N ASN A 222 -7.34 -18.70 7.75
CA ASN A 222 -6.75 -18.10 6.56
C ASN A 222 -5.93 -19.11 5.77
N ILE A 223 -6.18 -19.14 4.46
CA ILE A 223 -5.58 -20.08 3.52
C ILE A 223 -4.65 -19.32 2.57
N PRO A 224 -3.37 -19.11 2.93
CA PRO A 224 -2.48 -18.30 2.11
C PRO A 224 -1.95 -19.04 0.87
N ASP A 225 -1.95 -18.37 -0.28
CA ASP A 225 -1.06 -18.66 -1.40
C ASP A 225 0.25 -17.88 -1.19
N THR A 226 1.04 -18.35 -0.21
CA THR A 226 2.23 -17.66 0.33
C THR A 226 3.25 -17.30 -0.74
N VAL A 227 3.36 -18.09 -1.80
CA VAL A 227 4.33 -17.89 -2.88
C VAL A 227 3.68 -17.30 -4.13
N GLY A 228 2.36 -17.10 -4.17
CA GLY A 228 1.67 -16.58 -5.36
C GLY A 228 1.79 -17.51 -6.58
N TYR A 229 1.80 -18.82 -6.35
CA TYR A 229 2.06 -19.83 -7.39
C TYR A 229 0.76 -20.44 -7.95
N SER A 230 -0.31 -20.45 -7.17
CA SER A 230 -1.54 -21.16 -7.56
C SER A 230 -2.22 -20.50 -8.75
N ASN A 231 -2.89 -21.30 -9.58
CA ASN A 231 -3.80 -20.77 -10.59
C ASN A 231 -5.19 -20.51 -9.98
N PRO A 232 -6.01 -19.60 -10.54
CA PRO A 232 -7.30 -19.23 -9.94
C PRO A 232 -8.24 -20.42 -9.73
N GLU A 233 -8.32 -21.33 -10.70
CA GLU A 233 -9.18 -22.51 -10.59
C GLU A 233 -8.67 -23.51 -9.53
N GLU A 234 -7.35 -23.68 -9.43
CA GLU A 234 -6.72 -24.54 -8.43
C GLU A 234 -6.96 -24.00 -7.02
N TYR A 235 -6.73 -22.71 -6.81
CA TYR A 235 -6.93 -22.05 -5.52
C TYR A 235 -8.41 -22.06 -5.09
N GLY A 236 -9.32 -21.72 -6.00
CA GLY A 236 -10.76 -21.79 -5.73
C GLY A 236 -11.23 -23.21 -5.38
N ARG A 237 -10.74 -24.23 -6.09
CA ARG A 237 -11.04 -25.64 -5.75
C ARG A 237 -10.47 -26.04 -4.40
N LEU A 238 -9.30 -25.54 -4.01
CA LEU A 238 -8.74 -25.77 -2.68
C LEU A 238 -9.65 -25.20 -1.59
N ILE A 239 -10.06 -23.93 -1.69
CA ILE A 239 -11.00 -23.31 -0.73
C ILE A 239 -12.28 -24.13 -0.60
N LYS A 240 -12.90 -24.46 -1.73
CA LYS A 240 -14.12 -25.30 -1.76
C LYS A 240 -13.91 -26.66 -1.13
N TYR A 241 -12.75 -27.27 -1.38
CA TYR A 241 -12.39 -28.56 -0.80
C TYR A 241 -12.26 -28.48 0.71
N LEU A 242 -11.54 -27.48 1.24
CA LEU A 242 -11.34 -27.34 2.68
C LEU A 242 -12.66 -27.07 3.40
N ILE A 243 -13.51 -26.18 2.87
CA ILE A 243 -14.85 -25.92 3.42
C ILE A 243 -15.70 -27.20 3.46
N LYS A 244 -15.66 -28.00 2.38
CA LYS A 244 -16.47 -29.22 2.29
C LYS A 244 -15.99 -30.34 3.20
N ASN A 245 -14.68 -30.48 3.41
CA ASN A 245 -14.08 -31.67 4.02
C ASN A 245 -13.52 -31.45 5.43
N THR A 246 -13.46 -30.21 5.93
CA THR A 246 -13.01 -29.92 7.30
C THR A 246 -14.20 -29.97 8.26
N ARG A 247 -14.10 -30.76 9.33
CA ARG A 247 -15.14 -30.80 10.36
C ARG A 247 -15.24 -29.46 11.09
N GLY A 248 -16.46 -28.95 11.26
CA GLY A 248 -16.72 -27.65 11.89
C GLY A 248 -16.47 -26.43 10.99
N SER A 249 -16.31 -26.64 9.68
CA SER A 249 -16.09 -25.57 8.70
C SER A 249 -17.17 -24.50 8.66
N ASP A 250 -18.38 -24.80 9.12
CA ASP A 250 -19.54 -23.92 9.24
C ASP A 250 -19.46 -22.95 10.44
N LYS A 251 -18.50 -23.17 11.36
CA LYS A 251 -18.34 -22.38 12.58
C LYS A 251 -17.34 -21.23 12.45
N VAL A 252 -16.62 -21.16 11.33
CA VAL A 252 -15.50 -20.23 11.13
C VAL A 252 -15.65 -19.46 9.84
N ILE A 253 -15.01 -18.29 9.80
CA ILE A 253 -14.85 -17.50 8.58
C ILE A 253 -13.65 -18.04 7.81
N TRP A 254 -13.81 -18.22 6.51
CA TRP A 254 -12.72 -18.60 5.61
C TRP A 254 -12.12 -17.34 4.98
N SER A 255 -10.82 -17.14 5.21
CA SER A 255 -10.01 -16.03 4.70
C SER A 255 -9.08 -16.50 3.58
N THR A 256 -8.80 -15.60 2.63
CA THR A 256 -7.82 -15.82 1.55
C THR A 256 -6.73 -14.76 1.62
N HIS A 257 -5.48 -15.18 1.52
CA HIS A 257 -4.31 -14.30 1.45
C HIS A 257 -3.42 -14.72 0.28
N CYS A 258 -3.49 -14.00 -0.84
CA CYS A 258 -2.74 -14.36 -2.05
C CYS A 258 -1.62 -13.37 -2.33
N HIS A 259 -0.41 -13.89 -2.57
CA HIS A 259 0.73 -13.14 -3.11
C HIS A 259 0.73 -13.13 -4.64
N ASP A 260 1.50 -12.21 -5.22
CA ASP A 260 1.42 -11.88 -6.66
C ASP A 260 2.63 -12.29 -7.51
N ASP A 261 3.41 -13.30 -7.08
CA ASP A 261 4.63 -13.71 -7.78
C ASP A 261 4.41 -14.08 -9.27
N LEU A 262 3.22 -14.57 -9.64
CA LEU A 262 2.82 -14.85 -11.03
C LEU A 262 1.82 -13.83 -11.63
N GLY A 263 1.51 -12.74 -10.93
CA GLY A 263 0.55 -11.73 -11.38
C GLY A 263 -0.92 -12.20 -11.34
N LEU A 264 -1.25 -13.15 -10.45
CA LEU A 264 -2.57 -13.78 -10.35
C LEU A 264 -3.25 -13.58 -9.00
N ALA A 265 -2.71 -12.74 -8.10
CA ALA A 265 -3.23 -12.58 -6.73
C ALA A 265 -4.70 -12.14 -6.70
N THR A 266 -5.06 -11.12 -7.48
CA THR A 266 -6.44 -10.64 -7.63
C THR A 266 -7.37 -11.75 -8.13
N ALA A 267 -6.95 -12.50 -9.15
CA ALA A 267 -7.77 -13.57 -9.73
C ALA A 267 -7.95 -14.75 -8.74
N ASN A 268 -6.91 -15.10 -8.00
CA ASN A 268 -6.95 -16.14 -6.96
C ASN A 268 -7.90 -15.74 -5.83
N THR A 269 -7.78 -14.51 -5.33
CA THR A 269 -8.67 -13.97 -4.27
C THR A 269 -10.13 -13.96 -4.70
N LEU A 270 -10.45 -13.47 -5.91
CA LEU A 270 -11.81 -13.49 -6.45
C LEU A 270 -12.36 -14.92 -6.63
N SER A 271 -11.51 -15.86 -7.04
CA SER A 271 -11.86 -17.28 -7.12
C SER A 271 -12.16 -17.88 -5.75
N GLY A 272 -11.40 -17.50 -4.72
CA GLY A 272 -11.65 -17.90 -3.33
C GLY A 272 -13.01 -17.42 -2.83
N ILE A 273 -13.39 -16.17 -3.11
CA ILE A 273 -14.72 -15.61 -2.78
C ILE A 273 -15.85 -16.44 -3.41
N LEU A 274 -15.74 -16.74 -4.71
CA LEU A 274 -16.73 -17.55 -5.44
C LEU A 274 -16.87 -18.97 -4.87
N ASN A 275 -15.82 -19.46 -4.20
CA ASN A 275 -15.76 -20.81 -3.64
C ASN A 275 -16.03 -20.88 -2.13
N GLY A 276 -16.42 -19.76 -1.50
CA GLY A 276 -16.94 -19.73 -0.13
C GLY A 276 -16.14 -18.89 0.87
N ALA A 277 -15.03 -18.26 0.45
CA ALA A 277 -14.34 -17.31 1.32
C ALA A 277 -15.22 -16.10 1.65
N ARG A 278 -15.10 -15.60 2.88
CA ARG A 278 -15.86 -14.45 3.42
C ARG A 278 -14.97 -13.40 4.08
N GLN A 279 -13.67 -13.64 4.13
CA GLN A 279 -12.65 -12.63 4.39
C GLN A 279 -11.60 -12.66 3.28
N ILE A 280 -11.02 -11.50 2.98
CA ILE A 280 -9.85 -11.36 2.10
C ILE A 280 -8.78 -10.56 2.81
N GLU A 281 -7.53 -10.98 2.67
CA GLU A 281 -6.34 -10.24 3.11
C GLU A 281 -5.69 -9.59 1.90
N VAL A 282 -5.62 -8.26 1.93
CA VAL A 282 -5.21 -7.41 0.82
C VAL A 282 -4.31 -6.28 1.32
N SER A 283 -3.65 -5.59 0.39
CA SER A 283 -2.91 -4.38 0.71
C SER A 283 -3.19 -3.26 -0.29
N ILE A 284 -3.11 -2.02 0.18
CA ILE A 284 -3.24 -0.84 -0.68
C ILE A 284 -2.10 -0.85 -1.71
N ASN A 285 -2.45 -0.68 -2.99
CA ASN A 285 -1.52 -0.72 -4.13
C ASN A 285 -0.84 -2.07 -4.36
N GLY A 286 -1.23 -3.13 -3.62
CA GLY A 286 -0.61 -4.45 -3.72
C GLY A 286 0.79 -4.55 -3.11
N ILE A 287 1.20 -3.63 -2.22
CA ILE A 287 2.53 -3.70 -1.59
C ILE A 287 2.64 -4.95 -0.69
N GLY A 288 3.83 -5.52 -0.57
CA GLY A 288 4.05 -6.79 0.13
C GLY A 288 5.41 -7.43 -0.12
N GLU A 289 5.62 -8.62 0.43
CA GLU A 289 6.82 -9.40 0.10
C GLU A 289 6.93 -9.68 -1.42
N ARG A 290 8.16 -9.62 -1.95
CA ARG A 290 8.52 -9.97 -3.35
C ARG A 290 7.73 -9.15 -4.38
N ALA A 291 6.77 -9.78 -5.06
CA ALA A 291 5.91 -9.15 -6.06
C ALA A 291 4.71 -8.42 -5.44
N GLY A 292 4.42 -8.67 -4.16
CA GLY A 292 3.35 -8.01 -3.44
C GLY A 292 2.24 -8.95 -2.97
N ASN A 293 1.24 -8.34 -2.33
CA ASN A 293 -0.02 -8.99 -1.96
C ASN A 293 -1.11 -8.65 -2.96
N THR A 294 -2.27 -9.28 -2.82
CA THR A 294 -3.46 -8.93 -3.59
C THR A 294 -3.79 -7.44 -3.43
N PRO A 295 -3.85 -6.66 -4.52
CA PRO A 295 -4.22 -5.25 -4.46
C PRO A 295 -5.67 -5.05 -4.02
N PHE A 296 -5.85 -4.32 -2.91
CA PHE A 296 -7.15 -4.00 -2.33
C PHE A 296 -8.11 -3.36 -3.34
N GLU A 297 -7.63 -2.34 -4.05
CA GLU A 297 -8.44 -1.54 -4.97
C GLU A 297 -9.00 -2.37 -6.13
N GLU A 298 -8.29 -3.40 -6.58
CA GLU A 298 -8.73 -4.26 -7.67
C GLU A 298 -9.85 -5.19 -7.24
N VAL A 299 -9.72 -5.84 -6.09
CA VAL A 299 -10.74 -6.79 -5.60
C VAL A 299 -12.03 -6.04 -5.24
N VAL A 300 -11.92 -4.93 -4.51
CA VAL A 300 -13.09 -4.12 -4.13
C VAL A 300 -13.83 -3.62 -5.37
N MET A 301 -13.11 -3.06 -6.37
CA MET A 301 -13.78 -2.55 -7.57
C MET A 301 -14.34 -3.65 -8.46
N ASN A 302 -13.76 -4.86 -8.48
CA ASN A 302 -14.38 -6.01 -9.15
C ASN A 302 -15.74 -6.35 -8.55
N ILE A 303 -15.85 -6.40 -7.22
CA ILE A 303 -17.11 -6.67 -6.52
C ILE A 303 -18.10 -5.53 -6.72
N HIS A 304 -17.62 -4.28 -6.60
CA HIS A 304 -18.44 -3.08 -6.78
C HIS A 304 -19.08 -2.99 -8.17
N THR A 305 -18.32 -3.34 -9.21
CA THR A 305 -18.77 -3.25 -10.61
C THR A 305 -19.59 -4.46 -11.07
N HIS A 306 -19.52 -5.58 -10.33
CA HIS A 306 -20.27 -6.81 -10.64
C HIS A 306 -21.15 -7.24 -9.46
N PRO A 307 -22.10 -6.39 -9.03
CA PRO A 307 -22.90 -6.68 -7.85
C PRO A 307 -23.64 -8.01 -7.98
N ASP A 308 -24.14 -8.37 -9.16
CA ASP A 308 -24.95 -9.58 -9.35
C ASP A 308 -24.14 -10.88 -9.54
N TYR A 309 -22.83 -10.78 -9.74
CA TYR A 309 -21.98 -11.95 -9.99
C TYR A 309 -21.40 -12.54 -8.71
N TYR A 310 -20.86 -11.68 -7.83
CA TYR A 310 -20.26 -12.14 -6.59
C TYR A 310 -21.33 -12.36 -5.51
N PRO A 311 -21.23 -13.46 -4.72
CA PRO A 311 -22.20 -13.78 -3.67
C PRO A 311 -22.02 -12.94 -2.39
N VAL A 312 -21.30 -11.82 -2.48
CA VAL A 312 -20.92 -10.98 -1.35
C VAL A 312 -21.15 -9.51 -1.65
N TYR A 313 -21.22 -8.68 -0.60
CA TYR A 313 -21.18 -7.22 -0.69
C TYR A 313 -20.12 -6.65 0.27
N HIS A 314 -19.67 -5.42 0.03
CA HIS A 314 -18.73 -4.72 0.91
C HIS A 314 -19.31 -3.38 1.39
N THR A 315 -18.75 -2.83 2.47
CA THR A 315 -19.12 -1.50 3.01
C THR A 315 -18.08 -0.42 2.77
N ILE A 316 -17.01 -0.74 2.03
CA ILE A 316 -15.91 0.19 1.67
C ILE A 316 -16.43 1.48 1.04
N ASN A 317 -15.87 2.61 1.48
CA ASN A 317 -16.05 3.90 0.84
C ASN A 317 -15.10 4.04 -0.36
N THR A 318 -15.55 3.59 -1.54
CA THR A 318 -14.72 3.53 -2.75
C THR A 318 -14.15 4.90 -3.16
N GLN A 319 -14.82 6.00 -2.80
CA GLN A 319 -14.36 7.36 -3.08
C GLN A 319 -13.11 7.77 -2.30
N GLN A 320 -12.69 7.00 -1.29
CA GLN A 320 -11.44 7.24 -0.57
C GLN A 320 -10.26 6.42 -1.13
N ILE A 321 -10.49 5.54 -2.11
CA ILE A 321 -9.46 4.63 -2.66
C ILE A 321 -8.26 5.42 -3.17
N TYR A 322 -8.47 6.37 -4.08
CA TYR A 322 -7.38 7.10 -4.73
C TYR A 322 -6.54 7.90 -3.72
N ARG A 323 -7.19 8.54 -2.75
CA ARG A 323 -6.49 9.29 -1.69
C ARG A 323 -5.62 8.37 -0.83
N THR A 324 -6.19 7.28 -0.33
CA THR A 324 -5.46 6.30 0.50
C THR A 324 -4.28 5.68 -0.27
N SER A 325 -4.49 5.37 -1.55
CA SER A 325 -3.44 4.88 -2.46
C SER A 325 -2.26 5.86 -2.57
N ASN A 326 -2.52 7.17 -2.75
CA ASN A 326 -1.47 8.18 -2.82
C ASN A 326 -0.73 8.39 -1.49
N ILE A 327 -1.44 8.34 -0.36
CA ILE A 327 -0.84 8.44 0.98
C ILE A 327 0.11 7.27 1.22
N VAL A 328 -0.35 6.04 0.97
CA VAL A 328 0.50 4.84 1.09
C VAL A 328 1.70 4.93 0.15
N SER A 329 1.50 5.33 -1.11
CA SER A 329 2.61 5.50 -2.06
C SER A 329 3.64 6.52 -1.58
N SER A 330 3.20 7.65 -1.04
CA SER A 330 4.12 8.70 -0.61
C SER A 330 4.87 8.36 0.68
N LEU A 331 4.23 7.67 1.63
CA LEU A 331 4.84 7.31 2.91
C LEU A 331 5.73 6.07 2.80
N SER A 332 5.33 5.09 1.99
CA SER A 332 6.17 3.92 1.70
C SER A 332 7.33 4.22 0.75
N GLY A 333 7.20 5.27 -0.07
CA GLY A 333 8.11 5.55 -1.18
C GLY A 333 7.94 4.62 -2.38
N MET A 334 6.97 3.70 -2.36
CA MET A 334 6.64 2.84 -3.50
C MET A 334 5.74 3.59 -4.47
N VAL A 335 6.30 3.94 -5.63
CA VAL A 335 5.56 4.72 -6.62
C VAL A 335 4.56 3.85 -7.38
N ILE A 336 3.34 4.36 -7.53
CA ILE A 336 2.26 3.71 -8.30
C ILE A 336 2.65 3.67 -9.79
N GLN A 337 2.50 2.51 -10.42
CA GLN A 337 2.71 2.38 -11.86
C GLN A 337 1.65 3.20 -12.61
N PRO A 338 1.99 3.98 -13.65
CA PRO A 338 1.02 4.81 -14.36
C PRO A 338 -0.19 4.04 -14.89
N ASN A 339 0.02 2.79 -15.33
CA ASN A 339 -1.01 1.89 -15.85
C ASN A 339 -1.55 0.90 -14.80
N LYS A 340 -1.29 1.10 -13.51
CA LYS A 340 -1.88 0.28 -12.43
C LYS A 340 -3.40 0.35 -12.51
N ALA A 341 -4.07 -0.80 -12.39
CA ALA A 341 -5.52 -0.85 -12.39
C ALA A 341 -6.10 0.02 -11.25
N ILE A 342 -7.21 0.69 -11.53
CA ILE A 342 -8.00 1.54 -10.62
C ILE A 342 -7.31 2.85 -10.16
N VAL A 343 -6.03 2.82 -9.80
CA VAL A 343 -5.34 3.96 -9.16
C VAL A 343 -4.18 4.54 -9.96
N GLY A 344 -3.82 3.92 -11.09
CA GLY A 344 -2.79 4.44 -11.98
C GLY A 344 -3.19 5.77 -12.63
N ALA A 345 -2.23 6.68 -12.81
CA ALA A 345 -2.46 7.99 -13.43
C ALA A 345 -3.10 7.89 -14.83
N ASN A 346 -2.85 6.81 -15.56
CA ASN A 346 -3.39 6.56 -16.91
C ASN A 346 -4.68 5.74 -16.91
N ALA A 347 -5.18 5.28 -15.76
CA ALA A 347 -6.29 4.34 -15.68
C ALA A 347 -7.61 4.88 -16.26
N PHE A 348 -7.76 6.21 -16.30
CA PHE A 348 -8.96 6.90 -16.81
C PHE A 348 -8.66 7.90 -17.93
N LEU A 349 -7.46 7.86 -18.50
CA LEU A 349 -7.05 8.77 -19.58
C LEU A 349 -7.24 8.12 -20.96
N HIS A 350 -7.77 8.89 -21.92
CA HIS A 350 -7.98 8.45 -23.31
C HIS A 350 -7.18 9.32 -24.27
N GLU A 351 -6.12 8.77 -24.87
CA GLU A 351 -5.28 9.49 -25.84
C GLU A 351 -5.81 9.36 -27.27
N SER A 352 -6.39 8.22 -27.62
CA SER A 352 -6.85 7.93 -28.98
C SER A 352 -8.06 8.79 -29.37
N GLY A 353 -7.99 9.50 -30.50
CA GLY A 353 -9.05 10.38 -30.97
C GLY A 353 -10.40 9.67 -31.21
N ILE A 354 -10.37 8.38 -31.59
CA ILE A 354 -11.60 7.57 -31.70
C ILE A 354 -12.20 7.21 -30.34
N HIS A 355 -11.37 7.05 -29.31
CA HIS A 355 -11.84 6.80 -27.94
C HIS A 355 -12.42 8.09 -27.35
N GLN A 356 -11.75 9.23 -27.56
CA GLN A 356 -12.24 10.54 -27.13
C GLN A 356 -13.61 10.86 -27.74
N ASP A 357 -13.78 10.67 -29.05
CA ASP A 357 -15.07 10.85 -29.72
C ASP A 357 -16.15 9.92 -29.16
N GLY A 358 -15.79 8.66 -28.86
CA GLY A 358 -16.68 7.69 -28.19
C GLY A 358 -17.13 8.15 -26.80
N VAL A 359 -16.18 8.51 -25.93
CA VAL A 359 -16.43 8.98 -24.56
C VAL A 359 -17.25 10.29 -24.56
N LEU A 360 -16.96 11.21 -25.48
CA LEU A 360 -17.71 12.46 -25.64
C LEU A 360 -19.18 12.22 -26.03
N LYS A 361 -19.45 11.20 -26.86
CA LYS A 361 -20.81 10.81 -27.24
C LYS A 361 -21.52 10.07 -26.12
N ASN A 362 -20.84 9.13 -25.48
CA ASN A 362 -21.33 8.38 -24.33
C ASN A 362 -20.15 7.77 -23.57
N LYS A 363 -19.89 8.26 -22.35
CA LYS A 363 -18.80 7.77 -21.47
C LYS A 363 -18.78 6.24 -21.30
N LEU A 364 -19.96 5.60 -21.28
CA LEU A 364 -20.11 4.15 -21.12
C LEU A 364 -19.50 3.31 -22.25
N THR A 365 -19.09 3.92 -23.38
CA THR A 365 -18.44 3.18 -24.46
C THR A 365 -17.08 2.61 -24.06
N TYR A 366 -16.37 3.28 -23.14
CA TYR A 366 -15.02 2.90 -22.70
C TYR A 366 -14.83 2.95 -21.18
N GLU A 367 -15.64 3.72 -20.45
CA GLU A 367 -15.54 3.86 -19.00
C GLU A 367 -16.53 2.92 -18.28
N ILE A 368 -16.03 1.78 -17.79
CA ILE A 368 -16.81 0.85 -16.94
C ILE A 368 -16.90 1.30 -15.48
N ILE A 369 -16.00 2.19 -15.06
CA ILE A 369 -15.93 2.81 -13.74
C ILE A 369 -15.78 4.31 -14.00
N ARG A 370 -16.55 5.14 -13.29
CA ARG A 370 -16.34 6.58 -13.37
C ARG A 370 -15.18 6.97 -12.45
N PRO A 371 -14.31 7.92 -12.82
CA PRO A 371 -13.23 8.39 -11.95
C PRO A 371 -13.73 8.80 -10.55
N GLU A 372 -14.93 9.39 -10.47
CA GLU A 372 -15.53 9.85 -9.22
C GLU A 372 -15.92 8.69 -8.28
N ASP A 373 -16.15 7.48 -8.83
CA ASP A 373 -16.49 6.29 -8.03
C ASP A 373 -15.30 5.83 -7.18
N VAL A 374 -14.06 6.19 -7.57
CA VAL A 374 -12.81 5.83 -6.88
C VAL A 374 -12.13 7.03 -6.19
N GLY A 375 -12.78 8.21 -6.22
CA GLY A 375 -12.27 9.44 -5.59
C GLY A 375 -11.43 10.32 -6.50
N ILE A 376 -11.48 10.12 -7.81
CA ILE A 376 -10.83 10.99 -8.80
C ILE A 376 -11.87 11.96 -9.34
N PHE A 377 -11.91 13.16 -8.78
CA PHE A 377 -12.89 14.18 -9.20
C PHE A 377 -12.30 15.07 -10.30
N ASN A 378 -12.76 14.85 -11.53
CA ASN A 378 -12.47 15.71 -12.67
C ASN A 378 -13.41 16.91 -12.70
N VAL A 379 -13.02 18.09 -12.18
CA VAL A 379 -13.76 19.33 -12.49
C VAL A 379 -12.87 20.58 -12.50
N ASN A 380 -12.77 21.18 -13.70
CA ASN A 380 -12.63 22.57 -14.18
C ASN A 380 -12.21 23.76 -13.28
N LEU A 381 -11.97 23.62 -11.98
CA LEU A 381 -11.42 24.71 -11.18
C LEU A 381 -9.92 24.80 -11.47
N VAL A 382 -9.56 25.62 -12.46
CA VAL A 382 -8.15 25.92 -12.75
C VAL A 382 -7.62 26.72 -11.57
N LEU A 383 -6.94 26.03 -10.66
CA LEU A 383 -6.22 26.65 -9.59
C LEU A 383 -4.93 27.25 -10.15
N GLY A 384 -4.69 28.52 -9.81
CA GLY A 384 -3.54 29.28 -10.25
C GLY A 384 -3.34 30.53 -9.41
N LYS A 385 -2.53 31.46 -9.89
CA LYS A 385 -2.10 32.63 -9.12
C LYS A 385 -3.24 33.45 -8.52
N LEU A 386 -4.38 33.54 -9.18
CA LEU A 386 -5.54 34.33 -8.74
C LEU A 386 -6.49 33.56 -7.81
N SER A 387 -6.27 32.27 -7.60
CA SER A 387 -7.14 31.45 -6.76
C SER A 387 -6.99 31.84 -5.29
N GLY A 388 -8.13 32.17 -4.67
CA GLY A 388 -8.21 32.51 -3.25
C GLY A 388 -8.27 31.27 -2.35
N ARG A 389 -8.13 31.50 -1.05
CA ARG A 389 -8.13 30.45 -0.02
C ARG A 389 -9.38 29.56 -0.06
N ASN A 390 -10.56 30.14 -0.27
CA ASN A 390 -11.80 29.37 -0.31
C ASN A 390 -11.80 28.38 -1.48
N ALA A 391 -11.35 28.79 -2.66
CA ALA A 391 -11.22 27.90 -3.82
C ALA A 391 -10.22 26.76 -3.56
N PHE A 392 -9.10 27.06 -2.89
CA PHE A 392 -8.13 26.04 -2.49
C PHE A 392 -8.70 25.08 -1.44
N ARG A 393 -9.42 25.59 -0.43
CA ARG A 393 -10.07 24.77 0.61
C ARG A 393 -11.11 23.83 0.01
N THR A 394 -12.00 24.35 -0.84
CA THR A 394 -12.98 23.53 -1.55
C THR A 394 -12.29 22.44 -2.36
N ARG A 395 -11.15 22.75 -3.00
CA ARG A 395 -10.39 21.71 -3.72
C ARG A 395 -9.77 20.67 -2.79
N LEU A 396 -9.26 21.07 -1.63
CA LEU A 396 -8.78 20.13 -0.62
C LEU A 396 -9.92 19.21 -0.16
N GLU A 397 -11.09 19.75 0.14
CA GLU A 397 -12.30 18.98 0.50
C GLU A 397 -12.66 17.95 -0.59
N GLU A 398 -12.65 18.36 -1.87
CA GLU A 398 -12.90 17.49 -3.02
C GLU A 398 -11.84 16.40 -3.19
N LEU A 399 -10.56 16.69 -2.93
CA LEU A 399 -9.48 15.71 -2.91
C LEU A 399 -9.52 14.81 -1.65
N GLY A 400 -10.55 14.96 -0.83
CA GLY A 400 -10.80 14.21 0.41
C GLY A 400 -10.14 14.82 1.64
N TYR A 401 -9.37 15.90 1.54
CA TYR A 401 -8.66 16.58 2.63
C TYR A 401 -9.52 17.63 3.37
N GLY A 402 -10.82 17.42 3.47
CA GLY A 402 -11.74 18.37 4.12
C GLY A 402 -11.54 18.49 5.63
N ASP A 403 -11.03 17.44 6.27
CA ASP A 403 -10.86 17.39 7.73
C ASP A 403 -9.54 18.04 8.22
N MET A 404 -8.81 18.72 7.33
CA MET A 404 -7.58 19.43 7.72
C MET A 404 -7.87 20.60 8.67
N SER A 405 -6.97 20.83 9.63
CA SER A 405 -7.08 21.99 10.52
C SER A 405 -6.91 23.31 9.74
N GLU A 406 -7.44 24.42 10.28
CA GLU A 406 -7.26 25.74 9.64
C GLU A 406 -5.80 26.13 9.46
N ASP A 407 -4.95 25.78 10.43
CA ASP A 407 -3.51 26.05 10.38
C ASP A 407 -2.83 25.24 9.28
N ASP A 408 -3.26 23.99 9.10
CA ASP A 408 -2.73 23.11 8.05
C ASP A 408 -3.12 23.62 6.67
N VAL A 409 -4.38 24.05 6.52
CA VAL A 409 -4.88 24.68 5.29
C VAL A 409 -4.12 25.98 5.01
N ASN A 410 -3.80 26.79 6.04
CA ASN A 410 -3.02 28.01 5.88
C ASN A 410 -1.61 27.73 5.33
N VAL A 411 -0.92 26.75 5.91
CA VAL A 411 0.43 26.36 5.48
C VAL A 411 0.40 25.82 4.06
N ALA A 412 -0.54 24.91 3.76
CA ALA A 412 -0.71 24.35 2.43
C ALA A 412 -1.06 25.44 1.40
N PHE A 413 -1.91 26.41 1.77
CA PHE A 413 -2.27 27.53 0.91
C PHE A 413 -1.08 28.45 0.62
N GLY A 414 -0.22 28.71 1.61
CA GLY A 414 1.01 29.48 1.41
C GLY A 414 1.95 28.83 0.38
N ARG A 415 2.14 27.51 0.48
CA ARG A 415 2.93 26.73 -0.50
C ARG A 415 2.28 26.69 -1.87
N PHE A 416 0.96 26.50 -1.91
CA PHE A 416 0.16 26.59 -3.13
C PHE A 416 0.36 27.95 -3.83
N LYS A 417 0.34 29.05 -3.09
CA LYS A 417 0.58 30.40 -3.63
C LYS A 417 1.99 30.57 -4.19
N ALA A 418 3.01 30.08 -3.48
CA ALA A 418 4.39 30.09 -3.97
C ALA A 418 4.58 29.27 -5.24
N LEU A 419 3.90 28.12 -5.35
CA LEU A 419 3.87 27.33 -6.56
C LEU A 419 3.13 28.07 -7.69
N ALA A 420 2.00 28.70 -7.38
CA ALA A 420 1.13 29.39 -8.33
C ALA A 420 1.77 30.66 -8.93
N ASP A 421 2.76 31.23 -8.23
CA ASP A 421 3.55 32.35 -8.76
C ASP A 421 4.50 31.92 -9.88
N ASN A 422 4.95 30.67 -9.85
CA ASN A 422 5.92 30.11 -10.80
C ASN A 422 5.27 29.17 -11.84
N LYS A 423 4.07 28.66 -11.55
CA LYS A 423 3.32 27.72 -12.37
C LYS A 423 1.96 28.30 -12.79
N LYS A 424 1.67 28.30 -14.09
CA LYS A 424 0.43 28.94 -14.62
C LYS A 424 -0.84 28.18 -14.26
N ARG A 425 -0.78 26.85 -14.23
CA ARG A 425 -1.90 25.96 -13.88
C ARG A 425 -1.40 24.93 -12.89
N ILE A 426 -2.04 24.87 -11.74
CA ILE A 426 -1.74 23.87 -10.70
C ILE A 426 -2.72 22.71 -10.89
N THR A 427 -2.17 21.50 -10.99
CA THR A 427 -2.93 20.25 -11.09
C THR A 427 -3.19 19.67 -9.71
N ASP A 428 -4.11 18.71 -9.62
CA ASP A 428 -4.34 18.00 -8.34
C ASP A 428 -3.10 17.23 -7.90
N HIS A 429 -2.32 16.71 -8.84
CA HIS A 429 -1.09 15.99 -8.54
C HIS A 429 -0.08 16.92 -7.87
N ASP A 430 -0.02 18.19 -8.28
CA ASP A 430 0.79 19.19 -7.60
C ASP A 430 0.32 19.44 -6.16
N ILE A 431 -0.99 19.55 -5.94
CA ILE A 431 -1.57 19.77 -4.60
C ILE A 431 -1.28 18.57 -3.70
N LEU A 432 -1.53 17.35 -4.18
CA LEU A 432 -1.24 16.11 -3.45
C LEU A 432 0.25 16.01 -3.10
N ALA A 433 1.15 16.37 -4.02
CA ALA A 433 2.58 16.38 -3.76
C ALA A 433 2.96 17.41 -2.67
N LEU A 434 2.39 18.62 -2.70
CA LEU A 434 2.60 19.65 -1.67
C LEU A 434 2.14 19.19 -0.27
N LEU A 435 1.05 18.43 -0.19
CA LEU A 435 0.53 17.87 1.06
C LEU A 435 1.44 16.75 1.58
N SER A 436 1.96 15.91 0.68
CA SER A 436 2.80 14.76 1.04
C SER A 436 4.16 15.14 1.66
N ASP A 437 4.74 16.29 1.28
CA ASP A 437 5.99 16.81 1.84
C ASP A 437 5.87 17.17 3.34
N ARG A 438 4.64 17.37 3.86
CA ARG A 438 4.41 17.71 5.28
C ARG A 438 4.57 16.50 6.20
N VAL A 439 4.08 15.33 5.83
CA VAL A 439 4.08 14.15 6.71
C VAL A 439 5.50 13.66 7.02
N SER A 440 6.42 13.84 6.07
CA SER A 440 7.86 13.56 6.28
C SER A 440 8.56 14.56 7.21
N SER A 441 7.90 15.68 7.51
CA SER A 441 8.41 16.82 8.26
C SER A 441 7.73 16.86 9.64
N GLY A 442 8.00 15.87 10.50
CA GLY A 442 7.51 15.90 11.88
C GLY A 442 7.89 17.19 12.62
N ASP A 443 7.19 17.49 13.72
CA ASP A 443 7.27 18.76 14.47
C ASP A 443 8.68 19.12 15.02
N SER A 444 9.69 18.25 14.87
CA SER A 444 11.07 18.49 15.27
C SER A 444 12.09 18.18 14.17
N GLN A 445 12.07 18.93 13.06
CA GLN A 445 13.16 18.88 12.08
C GLN A 445 14.45 19.48 12.68
N ARG A 446 15.51 18.68 12.82
CA ARG A 446 16.81 19.19 13.29
C ARG A 446 17.42 20.15 12.28
N PHE A 447 17.45 19.77 11.00
CA PHE A 447 18.00 20.58 9.92
C PHE A 447 16.90 21.03 8.98
N GLU A 448 16.87 22.33 8.67
CA GLU A 448 15.96 22.94 7.71
C GLU A 448 16.76 23.55 6.55
N LEU A 449 16.39 23.22 5.32
CA LEU A 449 17.05 23.79 4.12
C LEU A 449 16.57 25.22 3.88
N GLN A 450 17.46 26.20 3.98
CA GLN A 450 17.11 27.61 3.77
C GLN A 450 17.38 28.08 2.34
N SER A 451 18.55 27.75 1.78
CA SER A 451 18.90 28.17 0.42
C SER A 451 19.98 27.27 -0.18
N ILE A 452 19.93 27.11 -1.50
CA ILE A 452 21.00 26.50 -2.28
C ILE A 452 21.38 27.42 -3.44
N GLN A 453 22.66 27.43 -3.78
CA GLN A 453 23.17 28.01 -5.02
C GLN A 453 24.05 26.97 -5.69
N VAL A 454 23.79 26.68 -6.96
CA VAL A 454 24.51 25.66 -7.71
C VAL A 454 25.01 26.22 -9.03
N VAL A 455 26.28 25.99 -9.33
CA VAL A 455 26.90 26.27 -10.63
C VAL A 455 27.30 24.93 -11.24
N SER A 456 26.82 24.64 -12.44
CA SER A 456 27.05 23.36 -13.12
C SER A 456 27.25 23.57 -14.62
N GLY A 457 27.94 22.63 -15.26
CA GLY A 457 28.26 22.64 -16.69
C GLY A 457 28.67 21.24 -17.17
N THR A 458 28.82 21.08 -18.49
CA THR A 458 29.00 19.77 -19.15
C THR A 458 30.39 19.14 -18.94
N HIS A 459 31.42 19.97 -18.71
CA HIS A 459 32.82 19.52 -18.67
C HIS A 459 33.59 20.00 -17.43
N ASP A 460 32.92 20.71 -16.52
CA ASP A 460 33.52 21.29 -15.32
C ASP A 460 33.01 20.61 -14.04
N MET A 461 33.77 20.80 -12.96
CA MET A 461 33.31 20.43 -11.63
C MET A 461 32.12 21.33 -11.24
N SER A 462 31.01 20.72 -10.81
CA SER A 462 29.89 21.50 -10.30
C SER A 462 30.19 21.99 -8.89
N THR A 463 29.79 23.21 -8.55
CA THR A 463 29.93 23.76 -7.20
C THR A 463 28.56 24.04 -6.61
N ALA A 464 28.39 23.76 -5.32
CA ALA A 464 27.17 24.07 -4.60
C ALA A 464 27.51 24.76 -3.28
N THR A 465 26.81 25.84 -2.99
CA THR A 465 26.77 26.48 -1.67
C THR A 465 25.41 26.22 -1.06
N VAL A 466 25.40 25.66 0.15
CA VAL A 466 24.18 25.28 0.85
C VAL A 466 24.12 26.00 2.18
N LYS A 467 22.94 26.53 2.52
CA LYS A 467 22.62 27.05 3.84
C LYS A 467 21.57 26.16 4.51
N LEU A 468 21.90 25.64 5.69
CA LEU A 468 20.99 24.92 6.57
C LEU A 468 20.78 25.71 7.86
N LYS A 469 19.58 25.61 8.44
CA LYS A 469 19.33 26.03 9.82
C LYS A 469 19.32 24.78 10.70
N ASP A 470 20.19 24.73 11.70
CA ASP A 470 20.13 23.75 12.77
C ASP A 470 19.20 24.28 13.87
N ASN A 471 17.98 23.76 13.90
CA ASN A 471 16.95 24.16 14.86
C ASN A 471 17.31 23.73 16.29
N SER A 472 18.16 22.71 16.49
CA SER A 472 18.57 22.27 17.82
C SER A 472 19.52 23.25 18.52
N HIS A 473 20.36 23.93 17.74
CA HIS A 473 21.28 24.96 18.23
C HIS A 473 20.88 26.39 17.84
N ASN A 474 19.74 26.54 17.15
CA ASN A 474 19.26 27.76 16.51
C ASN A 474 20.37 28.51 15.73
N LYS A 475 21.12 27.76 14.92
CA LYS A 475 22.31 28.28 14.21
C LYS A 475 22.19 28.10 12.70
N GLU A 476 22.57 29.12 11.95
CA GLU A 476 22.78 29.00 10.51
C GLU A 476 24.14 28.36 10.20
N LEU A 477 24.11 27.35 9.35
CA LEU A 477 25.28 26.64 8.86
C LEU A 477 25.39 26.88 7.35
N VAL A 478 26.55 27.33 6.89
CA VAL A 478 26.84 27.60 5.47
C VAL A 478 28.13 26.92 5.09
N ASP A 479 28.11 26.20 3.98
CA ASP A 479 29.29 25.54 3.43
C ASP A 479 29.13 25.38 1.92
N ALA A 480 30.24 25.10 1.25
CA ALA A 480 30.28 24.82 -0.16
C ALA A 480 31.08 23.54 -0.45
N ALA A 481 30.67 22.83 -1.50
CA ALA A 481 31.38 21.66 -1.97
C ALA A 481 31.41 21.59 -3.49
N ILE A 482 32.30 20.74 -3.97
CA ILE A 482 32.55 20.49 -5.38
C ILE A 482 32.11 19.06 -5.70
N GLY A 483 31.28 18.90 -6.72
CA GLY A 483 30.81 17.63 -7.25
C GLY A 483 31.51 17.30 -8.55
N ARG A 484 32.32 16.23 -8.55
CA ARG A 484 33.01 15.75 -9.76
C ARG A 484 32.06 15.06 -10.74
N SER A 485 30.94 14.56 -10.25
CA SER A 485 29.93 13.84 -11.02
C SER A 485 28.60 14.62 -11.10
N GLY A 486 28.68 15.96 -11.07
CA GLY A 486 27.53 16.84 -11.29
C GLY A 486 26.99 17.56 -10.05
N PRO A 487 25.87 18.31 -10.22
CA PRO A 487 25.37 19.26 -9.23
C PRO A 487 24.84 18.59 -7.97
N ILE A 488 24.20 17.43 -8.10
CA ILE A 488 23.63 16.68 -6.97
C ILE A 488 24.73 16.23 -6.02
N MET A 489 25.86 15.75 -6.55
CA MET A 489 27.03 15.39 -5.75
C MET A 489 27.60 16.59 -4.99
N ALA A 490 27.63 17.77 -5.62
CA ALA A 490 28.09 19.00 -4.97
C ALA A 490 27.17 19.39 -3.81
N VAL A 491 25.85 19.36 -4.03
CA VAL A 491 24.85 19.67 -3.01
C VAL A 491 24.93 18.70 -1.84
N PHE A 492 24.95 17.39 -2.10
CA PHE A 492 25.04 16.38 -1.05
C PHE A 492 26.36 16.47 -0.29
N GLY A 493 27.47 16.72 -1.00
CA GLY A 493 28.77 16.96 -0.37
C GLY A 493 28.77 18.16 0.57
N ALA A 494 28.13 19.27 0.19
CA ALA A 494 28.00 20.44 1.05
C ALA A 494 27.14 20.14 2.28
N ILE A 495 26.00 19.48 2.10
CA ILE A 495 25.13 19.04 3.20
C ILE A 495 25.86 18.10 4.16
N GLN A 496 26.59 17.11 3.64
CA GLN A 496 27.37 16.16 4.45
C GLN A 496 28.42 16.86 5.33
N ARG A 497 29.10 17.89 4.81
CA ARG A 497 30.05 18.69 5.58
C ARG A 497 29.36 19.52 6.65
N LEU A 498 28.22 20.13 6.32
CA LEU A 498 27.41 20.90 7.26
C LEU A 498 26.93 20.07 8.45
N VAL A 499 26.43 18.86 8.18
CA VAL A 499 25.97 17.94 9.23
C VAL A 499 27.12 17.16 9.87
N GLN A 500 28.34 17.30 9.34
CA GLN A 500 29.57 16.61 9.75
C GLN A 500 29.43 15.08 9.78
N ARG A 501 28.83 14.50 8.74
CA ARG A 501 28.63 13.05 8.64
C ARG A 501 28.98 12.49 7.27
N LYS A 502 29.49 11.25 7.30
CA LYS A 502 29.64 10.43 6.10
C LYS A 502 28.34 9.67 5.87
N ILE A 503 27.72 9.96 4.75
CA ILE A 503 26.45 9.37 4.36
C ILE A 503 26.63 8.78 2.98
N ARG A 504 26.20 7.52 2.81
CA ARG A 504 26.21 6.86 1.50
C ARG A 504 24.80 6.89 0.93
N LEU A 505 24.68 7.41 -0.29
CA LEU A 505 23.48 7.34 -1.10
C LEU A 505 23.34 5.93 -1.67
N LEU A 506 22.23 5.26 -1.37
CA LEU A 506 21.94 3.89 -1.82
C LEU A 506 21.06 3.88 -3.08
N ASN A 507 20.05 4.75 -3.11
CA ASN A 507 19.15 4.93 -4.24
C ASN A 507 18.82 6.42 -4.39
N TYR A 508 18.63 6.86 -5.62
CA TYR A 508 18.20 8.20 -5.97
C TYR A 508 17.35 8.14 -7.24
N GLU A 509 16.11 8.61 -7.11
CA GLU A 509 15.12 8.58 -8.17
C GLU A 509 14.46 9.96 -8.30
N VAL A 510 14.38 10.46 -9.53
CA VAL A 510 13.72 11.72 -9.87
C VAL A 510 12.58 11.43 -10.83
N ARG A 511 11.39 11.93 -10.51
CA ARG A 511 10.21 11.80 -11.37
C ARG A 511 9.50 13.14 -11.48
N ALA A 512 8.90 13.40 -12.64
CA ALA A 512 7.96 14.50 -12.78
C ALA A 512 6.63 14.11 -12.12
N VAL A 513 6.06 15.01 -11.32
CA VAL A 513 4.73 14.86 -10.71
C VAL A 513 3.62 15.21 -11.69
N SER A 514 3.88 16.20 -12.53
CA SER A 514 2.94 16.69 -13.54
C SER A 514 3.64 16.79 -14.90
N GLU A 515 2.87 17.17 -15.90
CA GLU A 515 3.37 17.46 -17.25
C GLU A 515 3.73 18.95 -17.40
N GLY A 516 4.47 19.27 -18.47
CA GLY A 516 4.84 20.64 -18.83
C GLY A 516 6.27 21.03 -18.46
N MET A 517 6.74 22.17 -18.99
CA MET A 517 8.06 22.73 -18.64
C MET A 517 8.12 23.25 -17.19
N ASP A 518 6.95 23.47 -16.58
CA ASP A 518 6.74 23.90 -15.21
C ASP A 518 6.30 22.74 -14.30
N ALA A 519 6.63 21.50 -14.68
CA ALA A 519 6.36 20.32 -13.89
C ALA A 519 7.14 20.31 -12.57
N LEU A 520 6.48 19.89 -11.49
CA LEU A 520 7.16 19.62 -10.23
C LEU A 520 8.04 18.38 -10.37
N GLY A 521 9.29 18.50 -9.94
CA GLY A 521 10.18 17.37 -9.70
C GLY A 521 9.95 16.80 -8.30
N LYS A 522 9.61 15.52 -8.22
CA LYS A 522 9.64 14.74 -6.98
C LYS A 522 10.88 13.87 -6.96
N VAL A 523 11.63 13.95 -5.88
CA VAL A 523 12.83 13.15 -5.63
C VAL A 523 12.57 12.22 -4.47
N SER A 524 12.85 10.93 -4.67
CA SER A 524 12.88 9.90 -3.65
C SER A 524 14.28 9.32 -3.58
N LEU A 525 14.84 9.22 -2.39
CA LEU A 525 16.19 8.69 -2.19
C LEU A 525 16.29 7.86 -0.92
N ARG A 526 17.28 6.98 -0.88
CA ARG A 526 17.60 6.16 0.30
C ARG A 526 19.06 6.36 0.68
N ILE A 527 19.34 6.56 1.97
CA ILE A 527 20.69 6.76 2.50
C ILE A 527 21.01 5.76 3.62
N THR A 528 22.29 5.58 3.92
CA THR A 528 22.78 4.89 5.12
C THR A 528 23.90 5.71 5.76
N GLY A 529 23.98 5.67 7.09
CA GLY A 529 25.01 6.34 7.89
C GLY A 529 26.28 5.50 8.09
N ASP A 530 27.36 6.18 8.51
CA ASP A 530 28.62 5.63 9.06
C ASP A 530 29.20 4.43 8.29
N VAL A 531 29.70 4.73 7.10
CA VAL A 531 30.54 3.82 6.31
C VAL A 531 32.01 4.11 6.64
N ASP A 532 32.72 3.11 7.17
CA ASP A 532 34.19 3.15 7.25
C ASP A 532 34.77 3.15 5.82
N ASP A 533 35.73 4.04 5.53
CA ASP A 533 36.41 4.17 4.23
C ASP A 533 37.36 2.97 3.97
N SER A 534 36.87 1.73 4.00
CA SER A 534 37.63 0.59 3.51
C SER A 534 37.24 0.30 2.06
N GLU A 535 37.81 1.04 1.12
CA GLU A 535 37.85 0.65 -0.30
C GLU A 535 38.73 -0.60 -0.54
N ASN A 536 39.43 -1.10 0.48
CA ASN A 536 40.14 -2.37 0.45
C ASN A 536 39.45 -3.34 1.41
N GLY A 537 38.95 -4.47 0.88
CA GLY A 537 38.14 -5.48 1.56
C GLY A 537 38.83 -6.25 2.68
N GLU A 538 39.35 -5.57 3.70
CA GLU A 538 39.73 -6.15 4.97
C GLU A 538 38.82 -5.58 6.07
N ALA A 539 37.83 -6.38 6.44
CA ALA A 539 36.97 -6.13 7.59
C ALA A 539 37.85 -6.15 8.86
N LYS A 540 38.23 -4.96 9.34
CA LYS A 540 38.66 -4.80 10.73
C LYS A 540 37.42 -4.64 11.59
N ASP A 541 37.41 -5.36 12.72
CA ASP A 541 36.40 -5.33 13.78
C ASP A 541 36.09 -3.88 14.24
N SER A 542 35.23 -3.17 13.51
CA SER A 542 34.61 -1.93 13.97
C SER A 542 33.16 -2.22 14.34
N LYS A 543 32.85 -1.80 15.57
CA LYS A 543 31.55 -1.88 16.26
C LYS A 543 30.38 -1.76 15.29
N LYS A 544 29.47 -2.75 15.30
CA LYS A 544 28.10 -2.75 14.75
C LYS A 544 27.60 -1.33 14.38
N SER A 545 27.99 -0.84 13.21
CA SER A 545 27.34 0.32 12.60
C SER A 545 26.01 -0.20 12.06
N SER A 546 24.91 0.40 12.50
CA SER A 546 23.58 0.02 12.06
C SER A 546 23.49 0.24 10.54
N ASN A 547 23.31 -0.84 9.78
CA ASN A 547 22.98 -0.84 8.35
C ASN A 547 21.55 -0.29 8.08
N ALA A 548 21.12 0.70 8.86
CA ALA A 548 19.80 1.29 8.80
C ALA A 548 19.70 2.16 7.55
N VAL A 549 18.65 1.93 6.78
CA VAL A 549 18.36 2.64 5.54
C VAL A 549 17.27 3.67 5.80
N TYR A 550 17.53 4.92 5.43
CA TYR A 550 16.63 6.04 5.66
C TYR A 550 16.11 6.57 4.33
N LEU A 551 14.78 6.63 4.21
CA LEU A 551 14.08 7.19 3.04
C LEU A 551 13.97 8.72 3.16
N GLY A 552 14.14 9.42 2.04
CA GLY A 552 13.88 10.85 1.95
C GLY A 552 13.09 11.18 0.70
N ASN A 553 12.04 11.97 0.86
CA ASN A 553 11.24 12.51 -0.23
C ASN A 553 11.33 14.04 -0.24
N GLY A 554 11.32 14.64 -1.42
CA GLY A 554 11.26 16.09 -1.57
C GLY A 554 10.65 16.50 -2.89
N THR A 555 9.86 17.56 -2.87
CA THR A 555 9.19 18.10 -4.06
C THR A 555 9.56 19.57 -4.27
N ASP A 556 9.93 19.91 -5.51
CA ASP A 556 10.20 21.30 -5.92
C ASP A 556 10.07 21.46 -7.45
N LEU A 557 9.93 22.70 -7.94
CA LEU A 557 10.03 22.99 -9.37
C LEU A 557 11.44 22.76 -9.90
N ASP A 558 12.45 23.03 -9.07
CA ASP A 558 13.84 22.73 -9.38
C ASP A 558 14.24 21.36 -8.81
N VAL A 559 14.57 20.41 -9.69
CA VAL A 559 15.01 19.06 -9.33
C VAL A 559 16.23 19.05 -8.40
N VAL A 560 17.11 20.06 -8.48
CA VAL A 560 18.28 20.17 -7.60
C VAL A 560 17.84 20.56 -6.18
N THR A 561 16.91 21.50 -6.06
CA THR A 561 16.28 21.87 -4.79
C THR A 561 15.47 20.72 -4.20
N ALA A 562 14.67 20.02 -5.01
CA ALA A 562 13.92 18.83 -4.60
C ALA A 562 14.85 17.74 -4.04
N SER A 563 16.01 17.55 -4.68
CA SER A 563 17.05 16.61 -4.23
C SER A 563 17.64 17.00 -2.89
N ALA A 564 17.96 18.29 -2.70
CA ALA A 564 18.47 18.80 -1.42
C ALA A 564 17.46 18.57 -0.28
N LYS A 565 16.18 18.88 -0.53
CA LYS A 565 15.08 18.64 0.42
C LYS A 565 14.95 17.16 0.77
N ALA A 566 14.91 16.28 -0.22
CA ALA A 566 14.83 14.84 -0.03
C ALA A 566 16.01 14.32 0.83
N TYR A 567 17.21 14.82 0.58
CA TYR A 567 18.41 14.42 1.30
C TYR A 567 18.41 14.90 2.75
N VAL A 568 18.04 16.17 2.99
CA VAL A 568 17.87 16.71 4.35
C VAL A 568 16.78 15.95 5.11
N ASN A 569 15.67 15.60 4.46
CA ASN A 569 14.60 14.80 5.07
C ASN A 569 15.11 13.42 5.49
N ALA A 570 15.86 12.72 4.64
CA ALA A 570 16.47 11.44 5.00
C ALA A 570 17.45 11.57 6.18
N ILE A 571 18.26 12.64 6.21
CA ILE A 571 19.20 12.92 7.30
C ILE A 571 18.48 13.21 8.61
N ASN A 572 17.42 14.02 8.58
CA ASN A 572 16.60 14.30 9.76
C ASN A 572 16.03 13.00 10.33
N ARG A 573 15.57 12.08 9.48
CA ARG A 573 15.10 10.77 9.94
C ARG A 573 16.20 9.95 10.61
N MET A 574 17.41 9.92 10.03
CA MET A 574 18.57 9.26 10.61
C MET A 574 18.93 9.81 11.98
N VAL A 575 19.01 11.14 12.09
CA VAL A 575 19.42 11.80 13.33
C VAL A 575 18.37 11.67 14.43
N GLU A 576 17.09 11.72 14.08
CA GLU A 576 16.00 11.49 15.02
C GLU A 576 16.05 10.08 15.64
N GLU A 577 16.29 9.06 14.81
CA GLU A 577 16.41 7.68 15.29
C GLU A 577 17.60 7.50 16.24
N GLU A 578 18.74 8.12 15.93
CA GLU A 578 19.90 8.12 16.82
C GLU A 578 19.65 8.85 18.15
N ILE A 579 18.97 9.99 18.11
CA ILE A 579 18.59 10.74 19.33
C ILE A 579 17.65 9.88 20.18
N ASN A 580 16.69 9.19 19.57
CA ASN A 580 15.80 8.26 20.27
C ASN A 580 16.58 7.08 20.88
N ALA A 581 17.61 6.58 20.20
CA ALA A 581 18.50 5.54 20.72
C ALA A 581 19.42 6.04 21.86
N GLN A 582 19.81 7.31 21.87
CA GLN A 582 20.68 7.92 22.91
C GLN A 582 19.90 8.37 24.15
N THR A 583 18.70 8.93 23.98
CA THR A 583 17.87 9.47 25.07
C THR A 583 17.11 8.39 25.86
N GLY A 584 17.29 7.11 25.52
CA GLY A 584 16.62 6.00 26.21
C GLY A 584 15.13 5.86 25.89
N ARG A 585 14.55 6.76 25.08
CA ARG A 585 13.18 6.59 24.55
C ARG A 585 13.06 5.44 23.54
N GLY A 586 14.17 4.93 23.03
CA GLY A 586 14.25 3.72 22.20
C GLY A 586 15.23 2.64 22.70
N ARG A 587 15.71 2.71 23.95
CA ARG A 587 16.57 1.68 24.56
C ARG A 587 16.03 1.21 25.89
N VAL A 588 15.36 0.06 25.89
CA VAL A 588 15.49 -0.88 27.01
C VAL A 588 16.38 -2.03 26.55
N ILE A 589 17.67 -1.84 26.86
CA ILE A 589 18.73 -2.84 27.12
C ILE A 589 18.90 -3.97 26.08
N SER A 590 19.91 -3.81 25.21
CA SER A 590 20.62 -4.94 24.62
C SER A 590 21.41 -5.66 25.74
N PHE A 591 20.96 -6.82 26.19
CA PHE A 591 21.80 -7.69 27.01
C PHE A 591 22.80 -8.42 26.12
N ASN A 592 24.09 -8.20 26.40
CA ASN A 592 25.20 -8.87 25.76
C ASN A 592 25.72 -9.98 26.70
N LYS A 593 25.79 -11.21 26.16
CA LYS A 593 26.72 -12.31 26.46
C LYS A 593 26.74 -13.03 27.83
N ARG A 594 26.63 -14.38 27.70
CA ARG A 594 27.21 -15.51 28.50
C ARG A 594 26.55 -15.90 29.84
N VAL A 595 25.90 -17.06 29.83
CA VAL A 595 25.93 -18.14 30.85
C VAL A 595 25.67 -19.45 30.07
N VAL A 596 26.68 -20.24 29.72
CA VAL A 596 27.27 -21.42 30.42
C VAL A 596 26.36 -22.66 30.39
N ASP A 597 26.96 -23.76 29.92
CA ASP A 597 26.56 -25.19 29.91
C ASP A 597 25.35 -25.60 30.76
N ILE A 598 24.37 -26.27 30.13
CA ILE A 598 23.97 -27.70 30.26
C ILE A 598 22.77 -27.95 29.32
#